data_AF-A0A1F2SDR1-F1
#
_entry.id   AF-A0A1F2SDR1-F1
#
_cell.length_a   1.000
_cell.length_b   1.000
_cell.length_c   1.000
_cell.angle_alpha   90.00
_cell.angle_beta   90.00
_cell.angle_gamma   90.00
#
_symmetry.space_group_name_H-M   'P 1'
#
loop_
_entity.id
_entity.type
_entity.pdbx_description
1 polymer ?
#
loop_
_entity_poly.entity_id
_entity_poly.type
_entity_poly.pdbx_seq_one_letter_code
_entity_poly.pdbx_strand_id
1 'polypeptide(L)'
;MVHAPRGFVAILLTGALFASVQAATVTRQGADAFAQKVALIRQRGELGPHAGDRRTPVTQDEVNSWFAFRGQPHLPGGVMQPEVTIVGEGRVAGQAVVDLDAVAKRRATGGAFDPWAFIGGRVPVKVIGILHTRDGMGRLEIQSAEVSGVPVPPTLLQELVSFYSRSPERPQGVRLDETFALPANIRRIEVGQGQAVVVQ
;
A
#
# COMPACT_ATOMS: atom_id res chain seq x y z
N MET A 1 -58.36 -41.97 20.24
CA MET A 1 -57.91 -42.70 19.02
C MET A 1 -57.46 -41.65 18.00
N VAL A 2 -56.16 -41.34 17.99
CA VAL A 2 -55.19 -41.59 16.90
C VAL A 2 -55.60 -41.06 15.51
N HIS A 3 -55.02 -39.93 15.07
CA HIS A 3 -54.12 -39.81 13.91
C HIS A 3 -54.02 -38.36 13.43
N ALA A 4 -52.80 -37.81 13.42
CA ALA A 4 -52.40 -36.77 12.47
C ALA A 4 -52.13 -37.42 11.09
N PRO A 5 -52.17 -36.64 9.98
CA PRO A 5 -50.88 -36.22 9.44
C PRO A 5 -50.87 -34.85 8.71
N ARG A 6 -49.79 -34.10 8.98
CA ARG A 6 -48.85 -33.49 8.02
C ARG A 6 -49.45 -32.74 6.81
N GLY A 7 -49.59 -31.43 6.94
CA GLY A 7 -49.59 -30.47 5.82
C GLY A 7 -48.22 -29.81 5.72
N PHE A 8 -47.55 -30.00 4.58
CA PHE A 8 -46.19 -29.55 4.28
C PHE A 8 -46.08 -28.02 4.16
N VAL A 9 -45.01 -27.49 4.76
CA VAL A 9 -44.53 -26.12 4.62
C VAL A 9 -43.81 -25.97 3.28
N ALA A 10 -44.12 -24.92 2.52
CA ALA A 10 -43.24 -24.38 1.48
C ALA A 10 -43.18 -22.86 1.67
N ILE A 11 -42.37 -22.43 2.64
CA ILE A 11 -41.97 -21.02 2.78
C ILE A 11 -40.95 -20.75 1.68
N LEU A 12 -41.34 -19.90 0.73
CA LEU A 12 -40.49 -19.40 -0.34
C LEU A 12 -39.34 -18.57 0.25
N LEU A 13 -38.13 -19.02 -0.07
CA LEU A 13 -36.88 -18.33 0.10
C LEU A 13 -36.89 -16.99 -0.63
N THR A 14 -36.64 -15.89 0.09
CA THR A 14 -35.98 -14.72 -0.50
C THR A 14 -34.97 -14.18 0.50
N GLY A 15 -33.84 -14.87 0.61
CA GLY A 15 -32.64 -14.33 1.24
C GLY A 15 -32.05 -13.25 0.34
N ALA A 16 -32.43 -12.00 0.58
CA ALA A 16 -31.70 -10.86 0.06
C ALA A 16 -30.41 -10.70 0.88
N LEU A 17 -29.39 -11.48 0.53
CA LEU A 17 -28.01 -11.18 0.88
C LEU A 17 -27.64 -9.91 0.11
N PHE A 18 -27.89 -8.76 0.72
CA PHE A 18 -27.15 -7.55 0.38
C PHE A 18 -25.71 -7.79 0.82
N ALA A 19 -24.93 -8.42 -0.05
CA ALA A 19 -23.50 -8.24 -0.05
C ALA A 19 -23.29 -6.75 -0.32
N SER A 20 -23.11 -5.97 0.74
CA SER A 20 -22.58 -4.62 0.65
C SER A 20 -21.23 -4.76 -0.02
N VAL A 21 -21.19 -4.53 -1.33
CA VAL A 21 -19.98 -4.19 -2.05
C VAL A 21 -19.49 -2.93 -1.35
N GLN A 22 -18.55 -3.09 -0.42
CA GLN A 22 -17.83 -1.99 0.19
C GLN A 22 -16.98 -1.39 -0.92
N ALA A 23 -17.60 -0.53 -1.71
CA ALA A 23 -16.88 0.44 -2.50
C ALA A 23 -16.01 1.21 -1.51
N ALA A 24 -14.69 1.10 -1.66
CA ALA A 24 -13.73 1.81 -0.82
C ALA A 24 -14.17 3.26 -0.69
N THR A 25 -14.66 3.66 0.49
CA THR A 25 -15.28 4.97 0.64
C THR A 25 -14.19 5.96 0.96
N VAL A 26 -13.51 6.43 -0.10
CA VAL A 26 -12.46 7.44 -0.01
C VAL A 26 -13.06 8.75 0.51
N THR A 27 -12.70 9.16 1.72
CA THR A 27 -13.27 10.34 2.40
C THR A 27 -12.21 11.20 3.08
N ARG A 28 -12.48 12.50 3.24
CA ARG A 28 -11.60 13.40 4.02
C ARG A 28 -11.47 12.92 5.48
N GLN A 29 -12.58 12.42 6.06
CA GLN A 29 -12.58 11.90 7.42
C GLN A 29 -11.65 10.69 7.58
N GLY A 30 -11.65 9.76 6.61
CA GLY A 30 -10.71 8.62 6.60
C GLY A 30 -9.25 9.07 6.50
N ALA A 31 -8.98 10.10 5.70
CA ALA A 31 -7.64 10.67 5.57
C ALA A 31 -7.14 11.29 6.89
N ASP A 32 -8.01 12.04 7.58
CA ASP A 32 -7.68 12.69 8.85
C ASP A 32 -7.54 11.65 9.98
N ALA A 33 -8.37 10.61 9.99
CA ALA A 33 -8.25 9.48 10.92
C ALA A 33 -6.90 8.76 10.75
N PHE A 34 -6.48 8.49 9.51
CA PHE A 34 -5.16 7.90 9.25
C PHE A 34 -4.03 8.83 9.72
N ALA A 35 -4.09 10.12 9.39
CA ALA A 35 -3.07 11.09 9.77
C ALA A 35 -2.92 11.18 11.30
N GLN A 36 -4.02 11.16 12.05
CA GLN A 36 -4.02 11.13 13.51
C GLN A 36 -3.37 9.85 14.05
N LYS A 37 -3.69 8.68 13.49
CA LYS A 37 -3.06 7.41 13.87
C LYS A 37 -1.55 7.41 13.62
N VAL A 38 -1.10 7.92 12.48
CA VAL A 38 0.33 8.07 12.17
C VAL A 38 1.02 9.00 13.17
N ALA A 39 0.40 10.12 13.53
CA ALA A 39 0.95 11.04 14.53
C ALA A 39 1.08 10.38 15.91
N LEU A 40 0.06 9.61 16.34
CA LEU A 40 0.09 8.86 17.59
C LEU A 40 1.18 7.78 17.59
N ILE A 41 1.35 7.06 16.47
CA ILE A 41 2.42 6.08 16.30
C ILE A 41 3.78 6.76 16.46
N ARG A 42 4.02 7.88 15.78
CA ARG A 42 5.28 8.62 15.86
C ARG A 42 5.57 9.12 17.27
N GLN A 43 4.61 9.78 17.90
CA GLN A 43 4.75 10.31 19.27
C GLN A 43 5.08 9.19 20.26
N ARG A 44 4.45 8.02 20.12
CA ARG A 44 4.75 6.86 20.98
C ARG A 44 6.16 6.31 20.74
N GLY A 45 6.64 6.35 19.51
CA GLY A 45 8.03 6.02 19.19
C GLY A 45 9.04 6.89 19.93
N GLU A 46 8.69 8.14 20.24
CA GLU A 46 9.54 9.06 21.00
C GLU A 46 9.54 8.75 22.51
N LEU A 47 8.46 8.15 23.05
CA LEU A 47 8.34 7.77 24.47
C LEU A 47 9.19 6.54 24.87
N GLY A 48 9.78 5.84 23.89
CA GLY A 48 10.67 4.70 24.10
C GLY A 48 9.98 3.34 24.31
N PRO A 49 10.76 2.27 24.53
CA PRO A 49 10.29 0.87 24.47
C PRO A 49 9.31 0.45 25.59
N HIS A 50 9.17 1.26 26.64
CA HIS A 50 8.45 0.90 27.86
C HIS A 50 6.96 1.30 27.86
N ALA A 51 6.44 1.81 26.74
CA ALA A 51 5.08 2.34 26.66
C ALA A 51 3.94 1.29 26.72
N GLY A 52 4.27 -0.01 26.86
CA GLY A 52 3.33 -1.14 26.82
C GLY A 52 2.95 -1.56 25.40
N ASP A 53 2.23 -2.66 25.25
CA ASP A 53 1.79 -3.18 23.94
C ASP A 53 0.59 -2.37 23.43
N ARG A 54 0.77 -1.60 22.34
CA ARG A 54 -0.34 -0.91 21.67
C ARG A 54 -0.52 -1.40 20.25
N ARG A 55 -1.79 -1.67 19.93
CA ARG A 55 -2.23 -2.09 18.62
C ARG A 55 -3.06 -0.96 18.00
N THR A 56 -2.63 -0.48 16.85
CA THR A 56 -3.31 0.59 16.11
C THR A 56 -3.79 0.01 14.79
N PRO A 57 -5.09 -0.33 14.66
CA PRO A 57 -5.65 -0.81 13.41
C PRO A 57 -5.76 0.33 12.40
N VAL A 58 -5.41 0.05 11.16
CA VAL A 58 -5.46 0.94 10.00
C VAL A 58 -6.21 0.22 8.89
N THR A 59 -7.25 0.84 8.34
CA THR A 59 -8.01 0.24 7.23
C THR A 59 -7.45 0.64 5.88
N GLN A 60 -7.72 -0.19 4.86
CA GLN A 60 -7.41 0.14 3.47
C GLN A 60 -8.04 1.48 3.05
N ASP A 61 -9.29 1.72 3.43
CA ASP A 61 -10.01 2.95 3.08
C ASP A 61 -9.37 4.19 3.72
N GLU A 62 -8.89 4.08 4.95
CA GLU A 62 -8.14 5.14 5.62
C GLU A 62 -6.83 5.47 4.88
N VAL A 63 -6.09 4.44 4.47
CA VAL A 63 -4.84 4.59 3.70
C VAL A 63 -5.10 5.24 2.34
N ASN A 64 -6.08 4.73 1.60
CA ASN A 64 -6.44 5.25 0.28
C ASN A 64 -7.01 6.68 0.36
N SER A 65 -7.80 6.95 1.40
CA SER A 65 -8.26 8.30 1.71
C SER A 65 -7.10 9.25 1.96
N TRP A 66 -6.11 8.83 2.76
CA TRP A 66 -4.94 9.64 3.01
C TRP A 66 -4.16 9.92 1.73
N PHE A 67 -3.95 8.91 0.88
CA PHE A 67 -3.32 9.10 -0.43
C PHE A 67 -4.07 10.10 -1.32
N ALA A 68 -5.40 10.06 -1.32
CA ALA A 68 -6.23 10.96 -2.12
C ALA A 68 -6.20 12.42 -1.63
N PHE A 69 -6.21 12.65 -0.30
CA PHE A 69 -6.42 14.01 0.26
C PHE A 69 -5.19 14.65 0.93
N ARG A 70 -4.20 13.86 1.36
CA ARG A 70 -3.08 14.31 2.21
C ARG A 70 -1.71 13.80 1.74
N GLY A 71 -1.68 12.73 0.96
CA GLY A 71 -0.45 12.03 0.58
C GLY A 71 0.35 12.70 -0.54
N GLN A 72 -0.27 13.53 -1.38
CA GLN A 72 0.39 14.11 -2.56
C GLN A 72 1.76 14.79 -2.29
N PRO A 73 1.93 15.59 -1.22
CA PRO A 73 3.23 16.22 -0.92
C PRO A 73 4.35 15.23 -0.58
N HIS A 74 3.99 14.00 -0.18
CA HIS A 74 4.93 12.96 0.23
C HIS A 74 5.25 11.98 -0.92
N LEU A 75 4.59 12.12 -2.07
CA LEU A 75 4.85 11.27 -3.23
C LEU A 75 6.04 11.80 -4.04
N PRO A 76 6.87 10.91 -4.60
CA PRO A 76 7.87 11.31 -5.58
C PRO A 76 7.22 12.02 -6.77
N GLY A 77 7.92 13.00 -7.35
CA GLY A 77 7.41 13.72 -8.52
C GLY A 77 7.13 12.76 -9.67
N GLY A 78 5.94 12.90 -10.26
CA GLY A 78 5.47 12.01 -11.32
C GLY A 78 4.63 10.84 -10.83
N VAL A 79 4.55 10.53 -9.53
CA VAL A 79 3.61 9.50 -9.03
C VAL A 79 2.24 10.12 -8.78
N MET A 80 1.22 9.57 -9.44
CA MET A 80 -0.16 10.03 -9.38
C MET A 80 -1.10 8.89 -8.98
N GLN A 81 -2.23 9.26 -8.37
CA GLN A 81 -3.33 8.33 -8.05
C GLN A 81 -2.87 7.02 -7.38
N PRO A 82 -2.08 7.07 -6.30
CA PRO A 82 -1.70 5.85 -5.60
C PRO A 82 -2.92 5.25 -4.90
N GLU A 83 -3.05 3.94 -5.02
CA GLU A 83 -4.02 3.13 -4.33
C GLU A 83 -3.35 1.88 -3.77
N VAL A 84 -3.76 1.51 -2.57
CA VAL A 84 -3.31 0.31 -1.87
C VAL A 84 -4.48 -0.64 -1.70
N THR A 85 -4.21 -1.92 -1.94
CA THR A 85 -5.10 -3.02 -1.60
C THR A 85 -4.43 -3.90 -0.56
N ILE A 86 -5.07 -4.04 0.60
CA ILE A 86 -4.61 -4.91 1.68
C ILE A 86 -5.29 -6.26 1.50
N VAL A 87 -4.65 -7.16 0.75
CA VAL A 87 -5.21 -8.45 0.35
C VAL A 87 -5.37 -9.39 1.55
N GLY A 88 -4.40 -9.36 2.47
CA GLY A 88 -4.36 -10.18 3.67
C GLY A 88 -3.26 -11.24 3.63
N GLU A 89 -3.06 -11.94 4.76
CA GLU A 89 -1.99 -12.94 4.92
C GLU A 89 -0.59 -12.38 4.62
N GLY A 90 -0.32 -11.13 5.04
CA GLY A 90 0.94 -10.47 4.68
C GLY A 90 0.93 -9.80 3.29
N ARG A 91 -0.03 -10.15 2.41
CA ARG A 91 -0.05 -9.68 1.03
C ARG A 91 -0.66 -8.28 0.90
N VAL A 92 0.03 -7.43 0.17
CA VAL A 92 -0.37 -6.06 -0.17
C VAL A 92 -0.15 -5.84 -1.66
N ALA A 93 -1.07 -5.14 -2.31
CA ALA A 93 -0.90 -4.63 -3.66
C ALA A 93 -0.89 -3.11 -3.65
N GLY A 94 -0.01 -2.52 -4.45
CA GLY A 94 0.03 -1.08 -4.70
C GLY A 94 -0.17 -0.83 -6.19
N GLN A 95 -0.94 0.19 -6.53
CA GLN A 95 -1.05 0.69 -7.89
C GLN A 95 -0.90 2.20 -7.92
N ALA A 96 -0.28 2.72 -8.97
CA ALA A 96 -0.15 4.16 -9.19
C ALA A 96 0.05 4.44 -10.68
N VAL A 97 -0.23 5.67 -11.10
CA VAL A 97 0.08 6.15 -12.44
C VAL A 97 1.36 6.97 -12.37
N VAL A 98 2.36 6.61 -13.17
CA VAL A 98 3.61 7.36 -13.29
C VAL A 98 3.55 8.27 -14.51
N ASP A 99 3.63 9.57 -14.28
CA ASP A 99 3.82 10.62 -15.27
C ASP A 99 5.32 10.73 -15.61
N LEU A 100 5.68 10.18 -16.76
CA LEU A 100 7.05 10.16 -17.26
C LEU A 100 7.52 11.56 -17.69
N ASP A 101 6.61 12.45 -18.09
CA ASP A 101 6.96 13.83 -18.45
C ASP A 101 7.45 14.60 -17.20
N ALA A 102 6.79 14.38 -16.06
CA ALA A 102 7.22 14.95 -14.78
C ALA A 102 8.56 14.37 -14.30
N VAL A 103 8.81 13.08 -14.55
CA VAL A 103 10.08 12.42 -14.24
C VAL A 103 11.20 12.95 -15.14
N ALA A 104 10.96 13.04 -16.45
CA ALA A 104 11.89 13.54 -17.44
C ALA A 104 12.29 14.99 -17.14
N LYS A 105 11.33 15.87 -16.82
CA LYS A 105 11.61 17.28 -16.45
C LYS A 105 12.51 17.42 -15.22
N ARG A 106 12.37 16.53 -14.23
CA ARG A 106 13.25 16.52 -13.05
C ARG A 106 14.66 15.99 -13.35
N ARG A 107 14.82 15.26 -14.45
CA ARG A 107 16.07 14.58 -14.82
C ARG A 107 16.75 15.18 -16.04
N ALA A 108 16.09 16.11 -16.72
CA ALA A 108 16.63 16.75 -17.90
C ALA A 108 17.99 17.37 -17.56
N THR A 109 19.06 16.81 -18.14
CA THR A 109 20.43 17.29 -17.95
C THR A 109 20.70 18.53 -18.81
N GLY A 110 19.75 18.94 -19.65
CA GLY A 110 19.82 20.13 -20.49
C GLY A 110 20.69 19.96 -21.75
N GLY A 111 21.14 18.74 -22.06
CA GLY A 111 21.96 18.45 -23.24
C GLY A 111 21.12 18.36 -24.53
N ALA A 112 21.70 18.73 -25.67
CA ALA A 112 21.05 18.71 -26.98
C ALA A 112 20.61 17.30 -27.47
N PHE A 113 21.06 16.24 -26.79
CA PHE A 113 20.69 14.84 -27.04
C PHE A 113 20.23 14.17 -25.74
N ASP A 114 19.19 14.70 -25.11
CA ASP A 114 18.62 14.09 -23.91
C ASP A 114 17.62 12.97 -24.30
N PRO A 115 17.94 11.68 -24.08
CA PRO A 115 17.03 10.58 -24.39
C PRO A 115 15.72 10.65 -23.58
N TRP A 116 15.70 11.36 -22.44
CA TRP A 116 14.49 11.55 -21.65
C TRP A 116 13.46 12.47 -22.31
N ALA A 117 13.89 13.34 -23.24
CA ALA A 117 12.99 14.27 -23.93
C ALA A 117 11.98 13.57 -24.85
N PHE A 118 12.19 12.30 -25.16
CA PHE A 118 11.33 11.47 -26.02
C PHE A 118 10.46 10.49 -25.23
N ILE A 119 10.68 10.36 -23.92
CA ILE A 119 9.96 9.44 -23.04
C ILE A 119 8.88 10.25 -22.31
N GLY A 120 7.69 10.27 -22.89
CA GLY A 120 6.54 10.99 -22.33
C GLY A 120 5.34 10.08 -22.09
N GLY A 121 4.37 10.57 -21.33
CA GLY A 121 3.10 9.90 -21.09
C GLY A 121 2.91 9.34 -19.67
N ARG A 122 1.71 8.80 -19.46
CA ARG A 122 1.24 8.28 -18.17
C ARG A 122 1.15 6.77 -18.22
N VAL A 123 1.87 6.12 -17.32
CA VAL A 123 2.03 4.67 -17.32
C VAL A 123 1.49 4.12 -15.99
N PRO A 124 0.44 3.28 -16.01
CA PRO A 124 -0.03 2.63 -14.80
C PRO A 124 0.96 1.54 -14.39
N VAL A 125 1.28 1.52 -13.11
CA VAL A 125 2.17 0.54 -12.49
C VAL A 125 1.39 -0.16 -11.38
N LYS A 126 1.49 -1.48 -11.33
CA LYS A 126 0.92 -2.31 -10.30
C LYS A 126 1.99 -3.22 -9.72
N VAL A 127 2.01 -3.36 -8.41
CA VAL A 127 2.97 -4.19 -7.69
C VAL A 127 2.24 -5.01 -6.65
N ILE A 128 2.58 -6.29 -6.51
CA ILE A 128 2.06 -7.18 -5.48
C ILE A 128 3.25 -7.73 -4.69
N GLY A 129 3.17 -7.68 -3.37
CA GLY A 129 4.20 -8.22 -2.50
C GLY A 129 3.66 -8.74 -1.16
N ILE A 130 4.52 -9.44 -0.44
CA ILE A 130 4.29 -9.87 0.95
C ILE A 130 5.14 -9.01 1.86
N LEU A 131 4.50 -8.34 2.80
CA LEU A 131 5.18 -7.62 3.86
C LEU A 131 5.45 -8.57 5.03
N HIS A 132 6.72 -8.88 5.24
CA HIS A 132 7.20 -9.62 6.40
C HIS A 132 7.70 -8.64 7.45
N THR A 133 7.14 -8.68 8.66
CA THR A 133 7.62 -7.82 9.77
C THR A 133 7.78 -8.61 11.05
N ARG A 134 8.89 -8.38 11.75
CA ARG A 134 9.21 -9.03 13.03
C ARG A 134 10.35 -8.30 13.71
N ASP A 135 10.33 -8.26 15.04
CA ASP A 135 11.40 -7.73 15.89
C ASP A 135 11.86 -6.31 15.51
N GLY A 136 10.93 -5.46 15.10
CA GLY A 136 11.22 -4.09 14.68
C GLY A 136 11.83 -3.96 13.29
N MET A 137 11.85 -5.04 12.53
CA MET A 137 12.38 -5.11 11.18
C MET A 137 11.28 -5.47 10.18
N GLY A 138 11.36 -4.92 8.97
CA GLY A 138 10.46 -5.19 7.86
C GLY A 138 11.21 -5.61 6.60
N ARG A 139 10.62 -6.49 5.80
CA ARG A 139 11.09 -6.88 4.46
C ARG A 139 9.90 -7.01 3.54
N LEU A 140 9.98 -6.38 2.36
CA LEU A 140 8.94 -6.48 1.34
C LEU A 140 9.39 -7.46 0.27
N GLU A 141 8.74 -8.62 0.20
CA GLU A 141 8.97 -9.59 -0.85
C GLU A 141 8.06 -9.30 -2.04
N ILE A 142 8.61 -8.81 -3.14
CA ILE A 142 7.82 -8.57 -4.36
C ILE A 142 7.54 -9.90 -5.05
N GLN A 143 6.26 -10.19 -5.29
CA GLN A 143 5.82 -11.35 -6.07
C GLN A 143 5.71 -11.01 -7.56
N SER A 144 5.14 -9.85 -7.88
CA SER A 144 4.94 -9.42 -9.26
C SER A 144 4.91 -7.91 -9.37
N ALA A 145 5.31 -7.41 -10.53
CA ALA A 145 5.13 -6.04 -10.94
C ALA A 145 4.67 -5.99 -12.40
N GLU A 146 3.78 -5.07 -12.72
CA GLU A 146 3.23 -4.85 -14.04
C GLU A 146 3.31 -3.37 -14.38
N VAL A 147 3.62 -3.09 -15.65
CA VAL A 147 3.68 -1.74 -16.22
C VAL A 147 2.81 -1.75 -17.46
N SER A 148 1.74 -0.94 -17.48
CA SER A 148 0.72 -0.98 -18.53
C SER A 148 0.11 -2.37 -18.74
N GLY A 149 -0.04 -3.16 -17.66
CA GLY A 149 -0.55 -4.53 -17.71
C GLY A 149 0.44 -5.56 -18.26
N VAL A 150 1.66 -5.15 -18.61
CA VAL A 150 2.73 -6.05 -19.05
C VAL A 150 3.58 -6.43 -17.84
N PRO A 151 3.79 -7.73 -17.56
CA PRO A 151 4.61 -8.16 -16.43
C PRO A 151 6.06 -7.72 -16.63
N VAL A 152 6.64 -7.16 -15.57
CA VAL A 152 8.03 -6.69 -15.54
C VAL A 152 8.90 -7.79 -14.96
N PRO A 153 10.00 -8.17 -15.64
CA PRO A 153 10.97 -9.11 -15.09
C PRO A 153 11.55 -8.60 -13.75
N PRO A 154 11.74 -9.47 -12.73
CA PRO A 154 12.27 -9.06 -11.44
C PRO A 154 13.62 -8.34 -11.51
N THR A 155 14.47 -8.71 -12.47
CA THR A 155 15.77 -8.06 -12.73
C THR A 155 15.61 -6.59 -13.11
N LEU A 156 14.67 -6.30 -14.01
CA LEU A 156 14.37 -4.93 -14.43
C LEU A 156 13.76 -4.12 -13.29
N LEU A 157 12.87 -4.72 -12.49
CA LEU A 157 12.30 -4.06 -11.32
C LEU A 157 13.39 -3.68 -10.31
N GLN A 158 14.33 -4.59 -10.02
CA GLN A 158 15.47 -4.32 -9.15
C GLN A 158 16.35 -3.19 -9.70
N GLU A 159 16.62 -3.17 -11.00
CA GLU A 159 17.39 -2.11 -11.63
C GLU A 159 16.70 -0.74 -11.51
N LEU A 160 15.38 -0.68 -11.76
CA LEU A 160 14.59 0.54 -11.59
C LEU A 160 14.63 1.03 -10.14
N VAL A 161 14.35 0.14 -9.18
CA VAL A 161 14.36 0.50 -7.75
C VAL A 161 15.73 0.99 -7.34
N SER A 162 16.81 0.27 -7.69
CA SER A 162 18.19 0.70 -7.43
C SER A 162 18.46 2.06 -8.04
N PHE A 163 18.10 2.29 -9.31
CA PHE A 163 18.33 3.55 -10.01
C PHE A 163 17.60 4.74 -9.35
N TYR A 164 16.33 4.58 -8.99
CA TYR A 164 15.53 5.67 -8.41
C TYR A 164 15.87 5.97 -6.95
N SER A 165 16.42 5.01 -6.23
CA SER A 165 16.76 5.16 -4.82
C SER A 165 18.24 5.51 -4.57
N ARG A 166 19.04 5.73 -5.62
CA ARG A 166 20.42 6.21 -5.45
C ARG A 166 20.43 7.58 -4.79
N SER A 167 21.22 7.71 -3.74
CA SER A 167 21.54 8.97 -3.07
C SER A 167 23.03 9.01 -2.74
N PRO A 168 23.59 10.17 -2.33
CA PRO A 168 24.98 10.22 -1.85
C PRO A 168 25.27 9.22 -0.73
N GLU A 169 24.29 8.97 0.15
CA GLU A 169 24.38 8.03 1.27
C GLU A 169 24.16 6.57 0.83
N ARG A 170 23.48 6.36 -0.31
CA ARG A 170 23.21 5.04 -0.91
C ARG A 170 23.53 5.06 -2.41
N PRO A 171 24.81 5.04 -2.80
CA PRO A 171 25.20 5.18 -4.21
C PRO A 171 24.74 4.01 -5.08
N GLN A 172 24.52 2.83 -4.48
CA GLN A 172 23.99 1.66 -5.19
C GLN A 172 22.45 1.59 -5.19
N GLY A 173 21.79 2.50 -4.48
CA GLY A 173 20.35 2.46 -4.24
C GLY A 173 19.95 1.41 -3.21
N VAL A 174 18.65 1.14 -3.15
CA VAL A 174 17.97 0.19 -2.27
C VAL A 174 17.81 -1.13 -3.02
N ARG A 175 18.02 -2.23 -2.30
CA ARG A 175 17.67 -3.56 -2.80
C ARG A 175 16.25 -3.92 -2.38
N LEU A 176 15.49 -4.53 -3.29
CA LEU A 176 14.10 -4.93 -3.02
C LEU A 176 14.00 -5.97 -1.91
N ASP A 177 15.01 -6.81 -1.76
CA ASP A 177 15.06 -7.88 -0.78
C ASP A 177 15.69 -7.47 0.56
N GLU A 178 16.13 -6.21 0.68
CA GLU A 178 16.75 -5.68 1.88
C GLU A 178 15.75 -5.56 3.03
N THR A 179 16.23 -5.86 4.24
CA THR A 179 15.43 -5.64 5.45
C THR A 179 15.66 -4.22 5.94
N PHE A 180 14.59 -3.53 6.35
CA PHE A 180 14.64 -2.17 6.88
C PHE A 180 14.13 -2.13 8.32
N ALA A 181 14.68 -1.21 9.13
CA ALA A 181 14.17 -0.95 10.47
C ALA A 181 12.79 -0.27 10.38
N LEU A 182 11.83 -0.76 11.16
CA LEU A 182 10.52 -0.13 11.27
C LEU A 182 10.64 1.13 12.15
N PRO A 183 10.06 2.26 11.72
CA PRO A 183 10.17 3.51 12.46
C PRO A 183 9.34 3.46 13.75
N ALA A 184 9.54 4.47 14.62
CA ALA A 184 8.70 4.73 15.78
C ALA A 184 8.55 3.53 16.74
N ASN A 185 9.58 2.70 16.90
CA ASN A 185 9.55 1.48 17.72
C ASN A 185 8.41 0.51 17.36
N ILE A 186 7.93 0.53 16.11
CA ILE A 186 6.99 -0.48 15.64
C ILE A 186 7.70 -1.83 15.71
N ARG A 187 7.13 -2.81 16.41
CA ARG A 187 7.65 -4.17 16.52
C ARG A 187 7.25 -5.05 15.34
N ARG A 188 6.00 -4.91 14.88
CA ARG A 188 5.48 -5.62 13.71
C ARG A 188 4.23 -4.93 13.15
N ILE A 189 3.89 -5.28 11.91
CA ILE A 189 2.67 -4.90 11.22
C ILE A 189 1.95 -6.19 10.82
N GLU A 190 0.78 -6.41 11.39
CA GLU A 190 -0.04 -7.58 11.07
C GLU A 190 -0.98 -7.23 9.92
N VAL A 191 -0.71 -7.76 8.73
CA VAL A 191 -1.49 -7.48 7.52
C VAL A 191 -2.62 -8.51 7.39
N GLY A 192 -3.85 -8.07 7.69
CA GLY A 192 -5.08 -8.84 7.51
C GLY A 192 -5.83 -8.43 6.24
N GLN A 193 -6.99 -9.02 6.01
CA GLN A 193 -7.83 -8.64 4.85
C GLN A 193 -8.46 -7.26 5.08
N GLY A 194 -8.20 -6.31 4.17
CA GLY A 194 -8.76 -4.95 4.20
C GLY A 194 -8.21 -4.03 5.31
N GLN A 195 -7.31 -4.51 6.16
CA GLN A 195 -6.73 -3.74 7.26
C GLN A 195 -5.34 -4.26 7.68
N ALA A 196 -4.53 -3.38 8.24
CA ALA A 196 -3.27 -3.72 8.88
C ALA A 196 -3.26 -3.22 10.33
N VAL A 197 -2.65 -3.97 11.23
CA VAL A 197 -2.52 -3.59 12.64
C VAL A 197 -1.05 -3.29 12.94
N VAL A 198 -0.77 -2.04 13.28
CA VAL A 198 0.56 -1.61 13.74
C VAL A 198 0.72 -1.96 15.21
N VAL A 199 1.76 -2.72 15.55
CA VAL A 199 2.06 -3.13 16.93
C VAL A 199 3.32 -2.42 17.39
N GLN A 200 3.21 -1.63 18.47
CA GLN A 200 4.30 -0.92 19.14
C GLN A 200 4.47 -1.44 20.55
#